data_AF-K2FRN1-F1
#
_entry.id   AF-K2FRN1-F1
#
_cell.length_a   1.000
_cell.length_b   1.000
_cell.length_c   1.000
_cell.angle_alpha   90.00
_cell.angle_beta   90.00
_cell.angle_gamma   90.00
#
_symmetry.space_group_name_H-M   'P 1'
#
loop_
_entity.id
_entity.type
_entity.pdbx_description
1 polymer ?
#
loop_
_entity_poly.entity_id
_entity_poly.type
_entity_poly.pdbx_seq_one_letter_code
_entity_poly.pdbx_strand_id
1 'polypeptide(L)'
;MVLGYFVKDGDVGLGLRKKTPWSGKLSGPGGNREECDKSLKDALVREVKVELDVNIALDEIEKRAEFKIFRPGKKPILLHVYTMGRYQGDFKASDEMDIPWWFPIEYLPIELMVPGDEHWVYRMLKGEFLGGEIHRSLDFETLIYMNVYEVDPKSFVHY
;
A
#
# COMPACT_ATOMS: atom_id res chain seq x y z
N MET A 1 4.73 8.92 0.46
CA MET A 1 3.44 8.22 0.28
C MET A 1 3.50 6.93 1.06
N VAL A 2 2.37 6.50 1.61
CA VAL A 2 2.24 5.25 2.37
C VAL A 2 1.16 4.36 1.75
N LEU A 3 1.32 3.05 1.89
CA LEU A 3 0.35 2.04 1.49
C LEU A 3 0.38 0.91 2.50
N GLY A 4 -0.77 0.44 2.96
CA GLY A 4 -0.87 -0.61 3.97
C GLY A 4 -1.74 -1.76 3.49
N TYR A 5 -1.38 -2.99 3.86
CA TYR A 5 -2.20 -4.18 3.63
C TYR A 5 -2.58 -4.81 4.97
N PHE A 6 -3.86 -5.01 5.22
CA PHE A 6 -4.31 -5.81 6.37
C PHE A 6 -4.04 -7.28 6.09
N VAL A 7 -3.33 -7.95 6.99
CA VAL A 7 -2.99 -9.36 6.86
C VAL A 7 -3.49 -10.11 8.09
N LYS A 8 -4.26 -11.19 7.86
CA LYS A 8 -4.82 -12.02 8.92
C LYS A 8 -4.96 -13.46 8.44
N ASP A 9 -4.46 -14.41 9.22
CA ASP A 9 -4.67 -15.85 9.00
C ASP A 9 -4.32 -16.36 7.58
N GLY A 10 -3.33 -15.75 6.92
CA GLY A 10 -2.93 -16.10 5.54
C GLY A 10 -3.74 -15.41 4.43
N ASP A 11 -4.67 -14.54 4.81
CA ASP A 11 -5.48 -13.71 3.92
C ASP A 11 -5.05 -12.24 3.98
N VAL A 12 -5.31 -11.51 2.90
CA VAL A 12 -5.12 -10.07 2.78
C VAL A 12 -6.44 -9.36 2.50
N GLY A 13 -6.67 -8.23 3.17
CA GLY A 13 -7.81 -7.35 2.92
C GLY A 13 -7.51 -6.39 1.76
N LEU A 14 -8.31 -6.44 0.70
CA LEU A 14 -8.23 -5.53 -0.45
C LEU A 14 -9.55 -4.80 -0.66
N GLY A 15 -9.51 -3.47 -0.67
CA GLY A 15 -10.66 -2.60 -0.93
C GLY A 15 -10.67 -2.10 -2.37
N LEU A 16 -11.87 -1.92 -2.94
CA LEU A 16 -12.03 -1.33 -4.27
C LEU A 16 -11.84 0.18 -4.18
N ARG A 17 -10.86 0.72 -4.91
CA ARG A 17 -10.64 2.17 -5.02
C ARG A 17 -11.77 2.79 -5.85
N LYS A 18 -12.38 3.85 -5.33
CA LYS A 18 -13.46 4.59 -6.00
C LYS A 18 -12.97 5.79 -6.77
N LYS A 19 -11.90 6.42 -6.31
CA LYS A 19 -11.30 7.62 -6.91
C LYS A 19 -10.09 7.29 -7.78
N THR A 20 -9.76 8.23 -8.66
CA THR A 20 -8.51 8.18 -9.42
C THR A 20 -7.33 8.49 -8.51
N PRO A 21 -6.12 7.99 -8.83
CA PRO A 21 -5.82 7.05 -9.91
C PRO A 21 -6.31 5.63 -9.59
N TRP A 22 -6.55 4.84 -10.65
CA TRP A 22 -6.96 3.43 -10.59
C TRP A 22 -8.34 3.18 -9.94
N SER A 23 -9.32 4.04 -10.24
CA SER A 23 -10.71 3.76 -9.89
C SER A 23 -11.14 2.40 -10.47
N GLY A 24 -11.81 1.59 -9.66
CA GLY A 24 -12.21 0.23 -10.01
C GLY A 24 -11.12 -0.83 -9.83
N LYS A 25 -9.95 -0.50 -9.25
CA LYS A 25 -8.91 -1.47 -8.89
C LYS A 25 -8.87 -1.75 -7.39
N LEU A 26 -8.48 -2.97 -7.04
CA LEU A 26 -8.26 -3.42 -5.67
C LEU A 26 -6.88 -2.99 -5.16
N SER A 27 -6.83 -2.49 -3.92
CA SER A 27 -5.60 -2.08 -3.24
C SER A 27 -5.80 -2.14 -1.72
N GLY A 28 -4.70 -2.05 -0.97
CA GLY A 28 -4.75 -1.62 0.41
C GLY A 28 -4.94 -0.09 0.55
N PRO A 29 -5.30 0.40 1.74
CA PRO A 29 -5.45 1.84 2.02
C PRO A 29 -4.12 2.59 2.01
N GLY A 30 -4.16 3.88 1.67
CA GLY A 30 -2.95 4.71 1.72
C GLY A 30 -3.02 6.03 0.96
N GLY A 31 -2.05 6.89 1.26
CA GLY A 31 -2.03 8.25 0.75
C GLY A 31 -0.72 8.99 1.01
N ASN A 32 -0.75 10.31 0.85
CA ASN A 32 0.42 11.14 1.10
C ASN A 32 0.56 11.45 2.59
N ARG A 33 1.80 11.59 3.06
CA ARG A 33 2.04 12.14 4.38
C ARG A 33 1.64 13.62 4.38
N GLU A 34 0.90 14.04 5.39
CA GLU A 34 0.50 15.42 5.62
C GLU A 34 1.35 16.07 6.73
N GLU A 35 1.24 17.40 6.87
CA GLU A 35 2.00 18.16 7.89
C GLU A 35 1.62 17.78 9.33
N CYS A 36 0.38 17.32 9.54
CA CYS A 36 -0.12 16.88 10.83
C CYS A 36 0.45 15.51 11.28
N ASP A 37 0.99 14.73 10.35
CA ASP A 37 1.48 13.37 10.60
C ASP A 37 2.89 13.42 11.21
N LYS A 38 3.05 12.92 12.44
CA LYS A 38 4.35 12.91 13.14
C LYS A 38 5.35 11.93 12.52
N SER A 39 4.87 10.87 11.88
CA SER A 39 5.67 9.86 11.20
C SER A 39 4.92 9.30 9.97
N LEU A 40 5.58 8.45 9.19
CA LEU A 40 4.92 7.70 8.11
C LEU A 40 3.89 6.71 8.63
N LYS A 41 4.11 6.12 9.81
CA LYS A 41 3.12 5.23 10.42
C LYS A 41 1.88 6.01 10.87
N ASP A 42 2.06 7.22 11.40
CA ASP A 42 0.93 8.11 11.74
C ASP A 42 0.11 8.46 10.49
N ALA A 43 0.78 8.76 9.37
CA ALA A 43 0.11 8.96 8.10
C ALA A 43 -0.72 7.75 7.69
N LEU A 44 -0.17 6.54 7.81
CA LEU A 44 -0.91 5.32 7.48
C LEU A 44 -2.13 5.11 8.39
N VAL A 45 -2.00 5.39 9.70
CA VAL A 45 -3.13 5.33 10.65
C VAL A 45 -4.22 6.33 10.26
N ARG A 46 -3.86 7.57 9.90
CA ARG A 46 -4.81 8.59 9.43
C ARG A 46 -5.52 8.13 8.16
N GLU A 47 -4.79 7.68 7.14
CA GLU A 47 -5.36 7.23 5.87
C GLU A 47 -6.33 6.06 6.08
N VAL A 48 -5.94 5.06 6.88
CA VAL A 48 -6.84 3.95 7.24
C VAL A 48 -8.11 4.47 7.92
N LYS A 49 -7.97 5.42 8.85
CA LYS A 49 -9.13 5.97 9.56
C LYS A 49 -10.08 6.70 8.61
N VAL A 50 -9.54 7.43 7.62
CA VAL A 50 -10.33 8.16 6.62
C VAL A 50 -10.97 7.21 5.61
N GLU A 51 -10.21 6.26 5.06
CA GLU A 51 -10.67 5.41 3.97
C GLU A 51 -11.58 4.28 4.46
N LEU A 52 -11.43 3.84 5.72
CA LEU A 52 -12.01 2.59 6.22
C LEU A 52 -12.65 2.64 7.62
N ASP A 53 -12.57 3.77 8.34
CA ASP A 53 -13.11 4.01 9.69
C ASP A 53 -12.61 3.07 10.82
N VAL A 54 -11.48 2.38 10.63
CA VAL A 54 -10.88 1.50 11.65
C VAL A 54 -9.65 2.11 12.32
N ASN A 55 -9.33 1.66 13.53
CA ASN A 55 -8.14 2.09 14.26
C ASN A 55 -7.08 0.98 14.25
N ILE A 56 -5.82 1.36 14.03
CA ILE A 56 -4.66 0.45 14.07
C ILE A 56 -3.65 1.01 15.07
N ALA A 57 -3.06 0.14 15.88
CA ALA A 57 -1.97 0.50 16.78
C ALA A 57 -0.62 0.51 16.02
N LEU A 58 0.30 1.39 16.41
CA LEU A 58 1.58 1.57 15.70
C LEU A 58 2.51 0.35 15.73
N ASP A 59 2.33 -0.52 16.73
CA ASP A 59 3.04 -1.80 16.91
C ASP A 59 2.49 -2.91 16.01
N GLU A 60 1.30 -2.74 15.45
CA GLU A 60 0.71 -3.64 14.44
C GLU A 60 1.12 -3.26 13.01
N ILE A 61 1.94 -2.22 12.82
CA ILE A 61 2.39 -1.73 11.52
C ILE A 61 3.85 -2.11 11.29
N GLU A 62 4.11 -2.90 10.25
CA GLU A 62 5.43 -3.38 9.88
C GLU A 62 5.81 -2.94 8.47
N LYS A 63 6.98 -2.32 8.30
CA LYS A 63 7.46 -1.87 6.98
C LYS A 63 7.95 -3.08 6.19
N ARG A 64 7.43 -3.26 4.98
CA ARG A 64 7.76 -4.39 4.12
C ARG A 64 8.39 -4.00 2.80
N ALA A 65 8.12 -2.81 2.28
CA ALA A 65 8.76 -2.36 1.06
C ALA A 65 9.00 -0.86 1.00
N GLU A 66 9.94 -0.46 0.16
CA GLU A 66 10.16 0.93 -0.22
C GLU A 66 10.45 1.05 -1.71
N PHE A 67 9.70 1.91 -2.39
CA PHE A 67 9.85 2.14 -3.82
C PHE A 67 10.05 3.62 -4.12
N LYS A 68 10.94 3.90 -5.07
CA LYS A 68 11.07 5.23 -5.67
C LYS A 68 10.24 5.30 -6.94
N ILE A 69 9.21 6.15 -6.93
CA ILE A 69 8.31 6.32 -8.06
C ILE A 69 8.72 7.53 -8.89
N PHE A 70 8.95 7.30 -10.18
CA PHE A 70 9.31 8.32 -11.15
C PHE A 70 8.15 8.62 -12.10
N ARG A 71 8.02 9.89 -12.45
CA ARG A 71 7.12 10.39 -13.49
C ARG A 71 7.82 11.46 -14.33
N PRO A 72 7.51 11.57 -15.63
CA PRO A 72 8.07 12.60 -16.49
C PRO A 72 7.89 14.02 -15.90
N GLY A 73 8.99 14.77 -15.75
CA GLY A 73 8.95 16.16 -15.30
C GLY A 73 8.50 16.40 -13.86
N LYS A 74 8.41 15.36 -13.01
CA LYS A 74 8.03 15.47 -11.59
C LYS A 74 9.16 15.01 -10.68
N LYS A 75 9.18 15.51 -9.44
CA LYS A 75 10.07 14.99 -8.40
C LYS A 75 9.70 13.53 -8.08
N PRO A 76 10.68 12.65 -7.81
CA PRO A 76 10.40 11.29 -7.39
C PRO A 76 9.58 11.25 -6.09
N ILE A 77 8.68 10.29 -5.99
CA ILE A 77 7.91 10.01 -4.77
C ILE A 77 8.53 8.79 -4.09
N LEU A 78 8.72 8.84 -2.77
CA LEU A 78 8.99 7.64 -1.99
C LEU A 78 7.67 7.02 -1.53
N LEU A 79 7.45 5.76 -1.92
CA LEU A 79 6.35 4.93 -1.47
C LEU A 79 6.89 3.98 -0.41
N HIS A 80 6.32 4.06 0.78
CA HIS A 80 6.61 3.12 1.87
C HIS A 80 5.42 2.19 2.04
N VAL A 81 5.65 0.89 1.95
CA VAL A 81 4.59 -0.11 2.04
C VAL A 81 4.70 -0.88 3.35
N TYR A 82 3.55 -1.10 3.97
CA TYR A 82 3.43 -1.73 5.26
C TYR A 82 2.44 -2.90 5.22
N THR A 83 2.66 -3.87 6.09
CA THR A 83 1.63 -4.81 6.52
C THR A 83 1.05 -4.35 7.85
N MET A 84 -0.22 -4.63 8.06
CA MET A 84 -0.98 -4.23 9.24
C MET A 84 -1.66 -5.47 9.83
N GLY A 85 -1.44 -5.69 11.11
CA GLY A 85 -2.04 -6.81 11.85
C GLY A 85 -3.41 -6.46 12.41
N ARG A 86 -3.51 -6.49 13.74
CA ARG A 86 -4.76 -6.26 14.48
C ARG A 86 -5.25 -4.83 14.32
N TYR A 87 -6.57 -4.69 14.23
CA TYR A 87 -7.29 -3.42 14.15
C TYR A 87 -8.53 -3.46 15.03
N GLN A 88 -9.10 -2.29 15.31
CA GLN A 88 -10.31 -2.12 16.12
C GLN A 88 -11.38 -1.34 15.36
N GLY A 89 -12.63 -1.79 15.51
CA GLY A 89 -13.79 -1.26 14.79
C GLY A 89 -14.15 -2.11 13.57
N ASP A 90 -15.30 -1.79 12.99
CA ASP A 90 -15.78 -2.42 11.76
C ASP A 90 -15.41 -1.57 10.56
N PHE A 91 -14.98 -2.22 9.48
CA PHE A 91 -14.72 -1.54 8.22
C PHE A 91 -15.98 -0.84 7.71
N LYS A 92 -15.83 0.43 7.31
CA LYS A 92 -16.88 1.17 6.63
C LYS A 92 -16.37 1.69 5.30
N ALA A 93 -17.21 1.62 4.29
CA ALA A 93 -16.92 2.23 3.00
C ALA A 93 -16.85 3.75 3.17
N SER A 94 -15.94 4.36 2.42
CA SER A 94 -15.79 5.80 2.28
C SER A 94 -16.04 6.23 0.83
N ASP A 95 -15.88 7.53 0.58
CA ASP A 95 -15.85 8.08 -0.78
C ASP A 95 -14.61 7.62 -1.57
N GLU A 96 -13.58 7.09 -0.90
CA GLU A 96 -12.31 6.73 -1.53
C GLU A 96 -12.17 5.22 -1.76
N MET A 97 -12.70 4.42 -0.82
CA MET A 97 -12.51 2.96 -0.82
C MET A 97 -13.76 2.23 -0.30
N ASP A 98 -14.06 1.07 -0.89
CA ASP A 98 -15.06 0.14 -0.35
C ASP A 98 -14.50 -0.74 0.77
N ILE A 99 -15.41 -1.37 1.52
CA ILE A 99 -15.06 -2.34 2.57
C ILE A 99 -14.18 -3.45 1.96
N PRO A 100 -13.01 -3.75 2.56
CA PRO A 100 -12.11 -4.77 2.03
C PRO A 100 -12.75 -6.14 2.00
N TRP A 101 -12.52 -6.87 0.90
CA TRP A 101 -12.72 -8.31 0.86
C TRP A 101 -11.42 -9.02 1.22
N TRP A 102 -11.56 -10.16 1.89
CA TRP A 102 -10.44 -11.01 2.27
C TRP A 102 -10.14 -11.99 1.14
N PHE A 103 -8.89 -12.01 0.69
CA PHE A 103 -8.39 -12.91 -0.33
C PHE A 103 -7.23 -13.73 0.22
N PRO A 104 -7.17 -15.05 -0.05
CA PRO A 104 -5.99 -15.83 0.28
C PRO A 104 -4.75 -15.27 -0.41
N ILE A 105 -3.63 -15.16 0.30
CA ILE A 105 -2.37 -14.68 -0.26
C ILE A 105 -1.92 -15.56 -1.45
N GLU A 106 -2.21 -16.86 -1.42
CA GLU A 106 -1.88 -17.77 -2.54
C GLU A 106 -2.72 -17.52 -3.80
N TYR A 107 -3.87 -16.83 -3.68
CA TYR A 107 -4.87 -16.68 -4.74
C TYR A 107 -5.32 -15.22 -4.88
N LEU A 108 -4.35 -14.31 -4.97
CA LEU A 108 -4.65 -12.89 -5.17
C LEU A 108 -5.39 -12.65 -6.50
N PRO A 109 -6.40 -11.75 -6.52
CA PRO A 109 -7.13 -11.38 -7.72
C PRO A 109 -6.32 -10.38 -8.57
N ILE A 110 -5.13 -10.78 -9.03
CA ILE A 110 -4.12 -9.92 -9.64
C ILE A 110 -4.68 -9.02 -10.76
N GLU A 111 -5.52 -9.56 -11.64
CA GLU A 111 -6.11 -8.80 -12.76
C GLU A 111 -7.01 -7.63 -12.31
N LEU A 112 -7.57 -7.72 -11.10
CA LEU A 112 -8.40 -6.70 -10.48
C LEU A 112 -7.59 -5.71 -9.64
N MET A 113 -6.30 -5.96 -9.40
CA MET A 113 -5.44 -5.10 -8.59
C MET A 113 -4.85 -3.93 -9.39
N VAL A 114 -4.21 -2.99 -8.68
CA VAL A 114 -3.52 -1.85 -9.31
C VAL A 114 -2.41 -2.38 -10.24
N PRO A 115 -2.30 -1.89 -11.49
CA PRO A 115 -1.28 -2.37 -12.43
C PRO A 115 0.13 -2.24 -11.84
N GLY A 116 0.89 -3.33 -11.87
CA GLY A 116 2.23 -3.45 -11.30
C GLY A 116 2.28 -4.20 -9.96
N ASP A 117 1.15 -4.34 -9.26
CA ASP A 117 1.09 -5.06 -7.99
C ASP A 117 1.42 -6.55 -8.14
N GLU A 118 1.21 -7.12 -9.33
CA GLU A 118 1.60 -8.48 -9.71
C GLU A 118 3.08 -8.79 -9.47
N HIS A 119 3.96 -7.79 -9.47
CA HIS A 119 5.40 -7.98 -9.37
C HIS A 119 5.91 -8.07 -7.94
N TRP A 120 5.15 -7.56 -6.96
CA TRP A 120 5.69 -7.32 -5.62
C TRP A 120 4.73 -7.64 -4.47
N VAL A 121 3.40 -7.53 -4.64
CA VAL A 121 2.47 -7.70 -3.51
C VAL A 121 2.51 -9.12 -2.95
N TYR A 122 2.44 -10.15 -3.80
CA TYR A 122 2.54 -11.54 -3.34
C TYR A 122 3.83 -11.81 -2.56
N ARG A 123 4.98 -11.39 -3.10
CA ARG A 123 6.30 -11.56 -2.49
C ARG A 123 6.39 -10.87 -1.13
N MET A 124 5.91 -9.62 -1.06
CA MET A 124 5.82 -8.82 0.16
C MET A 124 4.97 -9.51 1.22
N LEU A 125 3.79 -10.02 0.84
CA LEU A 125 2.87 -10.73 1.74
C LEU A 125 3.41 -12.10 2.20
N LYS A 126 4.32 -12.72 1.42
CA LYS A 126 5.09 -13.90 1.82
C LYS A 126 6.25 -13.62 2.78
N GLY A 127 6.46 -12.35 3.13
CA GLY A 127 7.43 -11.93 4.13
C GLY A 127 8.75 -11.39 3.57
N GLU A 128 8.91 -11.32 2.24
CA GLU A 128 10.06 -10.66 1.64
C GLU A 128 10.05 -9.15 1.95
N PHE A 129 11.24 -8.60 2.17
CA PHE A 129 11.44 -7.16 2.24
C PHE A 129 11.90 -6.66 0.87
N LEU A 130 11.18 -5.69 0.30
CA LEU A 130 11.38 -5.30 -1.09
C LEU A 130 11.83 -3.85 -1.26
N GLY A 131 12.66 -3.64 -2.27
CA GLY A 131 13.10 -2.34 -2.75
C GLY A 131 12.92 -2.22 -4.25
N GLY A 132 12.88 -0.99 -4.76
CA GLY A 132 12.96 -0.81 -6.21
C GLY A 132 12.51 0.53 -6.75
N GLU A 133 12.28 0.53 -8.06
CA GLU A 133 11.84 1.69 -8.82
C GLU A 133 10.56 1.37 -9.58
N ILE A 134 9.64 2.33 -9.57
CA ILE A 134 8.39 2.28 -10.33
C ILE A 134 8.36 3.50 -11.23
N HIS A 135 8.25 3.29 -12.54
CA HIS A 135 8.12 4.37 -13.51
C HIS A 135 6.70 4.37 -14.03
N ARG A 136 5.98 5.47 -13.80
CA ARG A 136 4.59 5.66 -14.21
C ARG A 136 4.49 6.73 -15.29
N SER A 137 3.40 6.71 -16.05
CA SER A 137 2.99 7.81 -16.92
C SER A 137 2.81 9.11 -16.12
N LEU A 138 2.73 10.25 -16.82
CA LEU A 138 2.57 11.58 -16.20
C LEU A 138 1.31 11.67 -15.32
N ASP A 139 0.22 11.06 -15.76
CA ASP A 139 -1.07 10.95 -15.04
C ASP A 139 -1.06 9.92 -13.89
N PHE A 140 0.07 9.23 -13.70
CA PHE A 140 0.30 8.18 -12.70
C PHE A 140 -0.41 6.85 -12.96
N GLU A 141 -1.28 6.72 -13.96
CA GLU A 141 -2.13 5.54 -14.10
C GLU A 141 -1.39 4.35 -14.73
N THR A 142 -0.65 4.60 -15.80
CA THR A 142 0.00 3.55 -16.58
C THR A 142 1.36 3.18 -15.98
N LEU A 143 1.59 1.88 -15.81
CA LEU A 143 2.92 1.37 -15.51
C LEU A 143 3.77 1.38 -16.79
N ILE A 144 4.93 2.05 -16.73
CA ILE A 144 5.89 2.11 -17.84
C ILE A 144 7.01 1.09 -17.63
N TYR A 145 7.54 1.03 -16.41
CA TYR A 145 8.61 0.12 -16.04
C TYR A 145 8.61 -0.12 -14.53
N MET A 146 8.99 -1.31 -14.12
CA MET A 146 9.21 -1.63 -12.72
C MET A 146 10.45 -2.50 -12.57
N ASN A 147 11.23 -2.22 -11.53
CA ASN A 147 12.25 -3.12 -11.03
C ASN A 147 12.00 -3.37 -9.54
N VAL A 148 12.01 -4.64 -9.14
CA VAL A 148 11.75 -5.07 -7.77
C VAL A 148 12.82 -6.07 -7.34
N TYR A 149 13.50 -5.77 -6.25
CA TYR A 149 14.54 -6.62 -5.67
C TYR A 149 14.30 -6.80 -4.18
N GLU A 150 14.82 -7.91 -3.64
CA GLU A 150 14.82 -8.14 -2.19
C GLU A 150 15.88 -7.26 -1.53
N VAL A 151 15.61 -6.80 -0.31
CA VAL A 151 16.51 -5.97 0.50
C VAL A 151 16.63 -6.50 1.93
N ASP A 152 17.73 -6.16 2.61
CA ASP A 152 17.82 -6.37 4.06
C ASP A 152 16.87 -5.38 4.75
N PRO A 153 15.96 -5.81 5.65
CA PRO A 153 15.07 -4.89 6.36
C PRO A 153 15.81 -3.78 7.13
N LYS A 154 17.07 -4.00 7.51
CA LYS A 154 17.93 -2.97 8.14
C LYS A 154 18.25 -1.81 7.20
N SER A 155 18.05 -1.94 5.89
CA SER A 155 18.29 -0.85 4.93
C SER A 155 17.18 0.21 4.96
N PHE A 156 16.03 -0.05 5.59
CA PHE A 156 14.93 0.90 5.68
C PHE A 156 15.17 2.07 6.66
N VAL A 157 16.32 2.11 7.35
CA VAL A 157 16.62 3.02 8.47
C VAL A 157 17.01 4.44 8.01
N HIS A 158 16.95 4.71 6.71
CA HIS A 158 17.08 6.07 6.20
C HIS A 158 15.68 6.70 6.12
N TYR A 159 15.56 7.94 6.61
CA TYR A 159 14.40 8.88 6.60
C TYR A 159 13.73 9.12 7.97
#